data_AF-A0A7C4H2S6-F1
#
_entry.id   AF-A0A7C4H2S6-F1
#
_cell.length_a   1.000
_cell.length_b   1.000
_cell.length_c   1.000
_cell.angle_alpha   90.00
_cell.angle_beta   90.00
_cell.angle_gamma   90.00
#
_symmetry.space_group_name_H-M   'P 1'
#
loop_
_entity.id
_entity.type
_entity.pdbx_description
1 polymer ?
#
loop_
_entity_poly.entity_id
_entity_poly.type
_entity_poly.pdbx_seq_one_letter_code
_entity_poly.pdbx_strand_id
1 'polypeptide(L)'
;MVDRLRLFEGNRVPLGLKVLGLAVYFQILSLRRAARVLSEYCSVSKTAVWKWVVKLRERLNVAYEKRSRRFMAVDEACVKVNGEQYWVYSALDIERRKLISMRVYPARNSLI
;
A
#
# COMPACT_ATOMS: atom_id res chain seq x y z
N MET A 1 2.85 -1.33 -14.53
CA MET A 1 2.61 -2.05 -13.24
C MET A 1 1.12 -2.34 -13.02
N VAL A 2 0.24 -1.34 -13.14
CA VAL A 2 -1.21 -1.49 -12.88
C VAL A 2 -1.95 -2.36 -13.91
N ASP A 3 -1.64 -2.25 -15.21
CA ASP A 3 -2.25 -3.10 -16.25
C ASP A 3 -1.93 -4.59 -16.08
N ARG A 4 -0.70 -4.92 -15.67
CA ARG A 4 -0.28 -6.30 -15.44
C ARG A 4 -1.03 -6.97 -14.28
N LEU A 5 -1.50 -6.19 -13.31
CA LEU A 5 -2.21 -6.69 -12.14
C LEU A 5 -3.72 -6.86 -12.39
N ARG A 6 -4.24 -6.46 -13.57
CA ARG A 6 -5.67 -6.48 -13.93
C ARG A 6 -6.56 -5.98 -12.77
N LEU A 7 -6.15 -4.87 -12.17
CA LEU A 7 -6.73 -4.37 -10.92
C LEU A 7 -8.17 -3.88 -11.09
N PHE A 8 -8.57 -3.50 -12.29
CA PHE A 8 -9.84 -2.82 -12.51
C PHE A 8 -10.60 -3.43 -13.67
N GLU A 9 -11.85 -3.83 -13.41
CA GLU A 9 -12.71 -4.50 -14.41
C GLU A 9 -13.80 -3.57 -14.96
N GLY A 10 -14.24 -2.54 -14.23
CA GLY A 10 -15.32 -1.65 -14.66
C GLY A 10 -14.83 -0.38 -15.38
N ASN A 11 -15.49 0.06 -16.45
CA ASN A 11 -15.07 1.21 -17.26
C ASN A 11 -15.72 2.57 -16.88
N ARG A 12 -16.52 2.63 -15.81
CA ARG A 12 -17.18 3.89 -15.39
C ARG A 12 -16.21 5.04 -15.07
N VAL A 13 -15.04 4.71 -14.54
CA VAL A 13 -13.97 5.67 -14.26
C VAL A 13 -12.76 5.26 -15.11
N PRO A 14 -12.17 6.18 -15.90
CA PRO A 14 -10.96 5.91 -16.67
C PRO A 14 -9.85 5.31 -15.81
N LEU A 15 -9.08 4.38 -16.38
CA LEU A 15 -7.99 3.72 -15.68
C LEU A 15 -6.98 4.72 -15.10
N GLY A 16 -6.61 5.75 -15.88
CA GLY A 16 -5.70 6.79 -15.42
C GLY A 16 -6.16 7.49 -14.14
N LEU A 17 -7.46 7.76 -14.02
CA LEU A 17 -8.04 8.36 -12.81
C LEU A 17 -8.05 7.40 -11.61
N LYS A 18 -8.17 6.08 -11.84
CA LYS A 18 -8.03 5.10 -10.75
C LYS A 18 -6.59 5.00 -10.25
N VAL A 19 -5.62 5.03 -11.17
CA VAL A 19 -4.20 5.05 -10.83
C VAL A 19 -3.86 6.32 -10.06
N LEU A 20 -4.32 7.48 -10.55
CA LEU A 20 -4.18 8.74 -9.84
C LEU A 20 -4.84 8.66 -8.46
N GLY A 21 -6.04 8.08 -8.37
CA GLY A 21 -6.75 7.92 -7.10
C GLY A 21 -5.99 7.11 -6.06
N LEU A 22 -5.36 6.01 -6.49
CA LEU A 22 -4.46 5.24 -5.63
C LEU A 22 -3.22 6.05 -5.23
N ALA A 23 -2.59 6.76 -6.17
CA ALA A 23 -1.40 7.57 -5.91
C ALA A 23 -1.69 8.71 -4.92
N VAL A 24 -2.81 9.41 -5.08
CA VAL A 24 -3.28 10.46 -4.16
C VAL A 24 -3.62 9.86 -2.79
N TYR A 25 -4.27 8.70 -2.76
CA TYR A 25 -4.53 8.01 -1.51
C TYR A 25 -3.23 7.67 -0.76
N PHE A 26 -2.20 7.13 -1.43
CA PHE A 26 -0.94 6.80 -0.78
C PHE A 26 -0.17 8.02 -0.29
N GLN A 27 -0.27 9.16 -0.98
CA GLN A 27 0.38 10.41 -0.56
C GLN A 27 -0.32 11.06 0.64
N ILE A 28 -1.65 11.07 0.67
CA ILE A 28 -2.44 11.83 1.65
C ILE A 28 -2.99 10.94 2.77
N LEU A 29 -2.96 9.62 2.59
CA LEU A 29 -3.51 8.59 3.48
C LEU A 29 -4.98 8.83 3.88
N SER A 30 -5.77 9.44 2.99
CA SER A 30 -7.17 9.76 3.24
C SER A 30 -8.05 9.47 2.04
N LEU A 31 -8.96 8.50 2.18
CA LEU A 31 -9.93 8.12 1.15
C LEU A 31 -10.86 9.27 0.78
N ARG A 32 -11.28 10.07 1.76
CA ARG A 32 -12.18 11.22 1.53
C ARG A 32 -11.46 12.32 0.76
N ARG A 33 -10.22 12.64 1.13
CA ARG A 33 -9.43 13.66 0.41
C ARG A 33 -9.10 13.18 -1.00
N ALA A 34 -8.72 11.92 -1.18
CA ALA A 34 -8.49 11.34 -2.50
C ALA A 34 -9.74 11.42 -3.39
N ALA A 35 -10.91 11.03 -2.87
CA ALA A 35 -12.16 11.15 -3.61
C ALA A 35 -12.49 12.61 -3.96
N ARG A 36 -12.23 13.56 -3.05
CA ARG A 36 -12.45 15.00 -3.30
C ARG A 36 -11.59 15.52 -4.45
N VAL A 37 -10.30 15.20 -4.45
CA VAL A 37 -9.36 15.57 -5.54
C VAL A 37 -9.81 14.97 -6.87
N LEU A 38 -10.21 13.70 -6.88
CA LEU A 38 -10.68 13.06 -8.12
C LEU A 38 -12.00 13.64 -8.63
N SER A 39 -12.84 14.13 -7.71
CA SER A 39 -14.15 14.72 -8.03
C SER A 39 -14.05 16.04 -8.80
N GLU A 40 -12.87 16.64 -8.89
CA GLU A 40 -12.59 17.76 -9.79
C GLU A 40 -12.60 17.34 -11.28
N TYR A 41 -12.36 16.05 -11.56
CA TYR A 41 -12.28 15.50 -12.92
C TYR A 41 -13.43 14.53 -13.24
N CYS A 42 -13.88 13.77 -12.25
CA CYS A 42 -14.94 12.77 -12.41
C CYS A 42 -15.60 12.48 -11.07
N SER A 43 -16.93 12.39 -11.02
CA SER A 43 -17.65 12.07 -9.78
C SER A 43 -17.23 10.71 -9.20
N VAL A 44 -16.38 10.75 -8.17
CA VAL A 44 -15.80 9.58 -7.52
C VAL A 44 -16.12 9.61 -6.05
N SER A 45 -16.81 8.58 -5.57
CA SER A 45 -17.12 8.45 -4.15
C SER A 45 -15.93 7.91 -3.34
N LYS A 46 -15.90 8.23 -2.03
CA LYS A 46 -14.98 7.61 -1.06
C LYS A 46 -14.97 6.09 -1.17
N THR A 47 -16.16 5.49 -1.31
CA THR A 47 -16.33 4.03 -1.40
C THR A 47 -15.71 3.46 -2.67
N ALA A 48 -15.73 4.19 -3.79
CA ALA A 48 -15.05 3.77 -5.01
C ALA A 48 -13.54 3.71 -4.82
N VAL A 49 -12.93 4.76 -4.22
CA VAL A 49 -11.50 4.76 -3.89
C VAL A 49 -11.15 3.63 -2.92
N TRP A 50 -11.98 3.41 -1.90
CA TRP A 50 -11.79 2.30 -0.96
C TRP A 50 -11.77 0.94 -1.66
N LYS A 51 -12.71 0.69 -2.57
CA LYS A 51 -12.74 -0.57 -3.37
C LYS A 51 -11.46 -0.75 -4.19
N TRP A 52 -10.90 0.33 -4.75
CA TRP A 52 -9.64 0.27 -5.49
C TRP A 52 -8.45 -0.11 -4.59
N VAL A 53 -8.39 0.48 -3.39
CA VAL A 53 -7.34 0.17 -2.40
C VAL A 53 -7.44 -1.29 -1.93
N VAL A 54 -8.64 -1.77 -1.63
CA VAL A 54 -8.88 -3.18 -1.24
C VAL A 54 -8.45 -4.13 -2.34
N LYS A 55 -8.87 -3.89 -3.59
CA LYS A 55 -8.51 -4.74 -4.73
C LYS A 55 -7.00 -4.72 -5.01
N LEU A 56 -6.33 -3.58 -4.81
CA LEU A 56 -4.87 -3.51 -4.86
C LEU A 56 -4.23 -4.37 -3.77
N ARG A 57 -4.69 -4.28 -2.52
CA ARG A 57 -4.19 -5.07 -1.41
C ARG A 57 -4.29 -6.58 -1.67
N GLU A 58 -5.43 -7.03 -2.19
CA GLU A 58 -5.64 -8.44 -2.55
C GLU A 58 -4.65 -8.94 -3.61
N ARG A 59 -4.33 -8.11 -4.61
CA ARG A 59 -3.40 -8.48 -5.69
C ARG A 59 -1.93 -8.34 -5.31
N LEU A 60 -1.58 -7.44 -4.39
CA LEU A 60 -0.20 -7.30 -3.90
C LEU A 60 0.29 -8.53 -3.14
N ASN A 61 -0.63 -9.32 -2.57
CA ASN A 61 -0.28 -10.53 -1.83
C ASN A 61 0.23 -11.69 -2.71
N VAL A 62 0.24 -11.55 -4.04
CA VAL A 62 0.40 -12.68 -4.99
C VAL A 62 1.84 -12.85 -5.51
N ALA A 63 2.79 -11.94 -5.25
CA ALA A 63 4.06 -11.93 -5.98
C ALA A 63 5.32 -12.00 -5.10
N TYR A 64 5.47 -13.07 -4.31
CA TYR A 64 6.78 -13.46 -3.79
C TYR A 64 7.35 -14.66 -4.53
N GLU A 65 8.23 -14.37 -5.47
CA GLU A 65 9.03 -15.40 -6.12
C GLU A 65 10.10 -15.91 -5.14
N LYS A 66 10.13 -17.23 -4.92
CA LYS A 66 11.23 -17.89 -4.20
C LYS A 66 12.47 -17.82 -5.09
N ARG A 67 13.50 -17.09 -4.63
CA ARG A 67 14.78 -16.93 -5.31
C ARG A 67 15.91 -16.95 -4.29
N SER A 68 17.08 -17.44 -4.71
CA SER A 68 18.31 -17.29 -3.95
C SER A 68 18.71 -15.80 -3.90
N ARG A 69 19.15 -15.34 -2.73
CA ARG A 69 19.54 -13.95 -2.47
C ARG A 69 20.84 -13.97 -1.69
N ARG A 70 21.84 -13.21 -2.14
CA ARG A 70 23.18 -13.19 -1.54
C ARG A 70 23.25 -12.28 -0.32
N PHE A 71 22.61 -11.11 -0.40
CA PHE A 71 22.58 -10.12 0.67
C PHE A 71 21.16 -9.61 0.90
N MET A 72 20.76 -9.54 2.17
CA MET A 72 19.49 -8.94 2.59
C MET A 72 19.77 -7.94 3.71
N ALA A 73 19.18 -6.75 3.59
CA ALA A 73 19.12 -5.79 4.67
C ALA A 73 17.83 -6.01 5.44
N VAL A 74 17.91 -5.92 6.76
CA VAL A 74 16.74 -5.86 7.64
C VAL A 74 16.82 -4.54 8.38
N ASP A 75 15.72 -3.78 8.34
CA ASP A 75 15.59 -2.50 9.02
C ASP A 75 14.39 -2.52 9.96
N GLU A 76 14.50 -1.81 11.07
CA GLU A 76 13.49 -1.69 12.12
C GLU A 76 13.09 -0.22 12.29
N ALA A 77 11.80 0.06 12.17
CA ALA A 77 11.25 1.40 12.34
C ALA A 77 10.13 1.41 13.40
N CYS A 78 10.23 2.30 14.39
CA CYS A 78 9.14 2.57 15.32
C CYS A 78 8.20 3.63 14.73
N VAL A 79 6.90 3.32 14.69
CA VAL A 79 5.85 4.24 14.23
C VAL A 79 4.77 4.38 15.29
N LYS A 80 4.21 5.58 15.44
CA LYS A 80 3.09 5.86 16.34
C LYS A 80 1.79 6.05 15.55
N VAL A 81 0.79 5.23 15.83
CA VAL A 81 -0.52 5.26 15.16
C VAL A 81 -1.61 5.28 16.21
N ASN A 82 -2.48 6.29 16.19
CA ASN A 82 -3.59 6.46 17.14
C ASN A 82 -3.17 6.43 18.63
N GLY A 83 -1.98 6.95 18.94
CA GLY A 83 -1.45 6.95 20.31
C GLY A 83 -0.61 5.71 20.66
N GLU A 84 -0.77 4.62 19.92
CA GLU A 84 -0.07 3.35 20.14
C GLU A 84 1.24 3.27 19.36
N GLN A 85 2.26 2.61 19.92
CA GLN A 85 3.55 2.37 19.27
C GLN A 85 3.58 1.01 18.58
N TYR A 86 4.17 0.96 17.39
CA TYR A 86 4.35 -0.25 16.60
C TYR A 86 5.77 -0.32 16.05
N TRP A 87 6.32 -1.52 16.02
CA TRP A 87 7.59 -1.82 15.36
C TRP A 87 7.32 -2.43 13.99
N VAL A 88 7.88 -1.81 12.96
CA VAL A 88 7.83 -2.27 11.57
C VAL A 88 9.20 -2.82 11.20
N TYR A 89 9.26 -4.12 10.93
CA TYR A 89 10.45 -4.77 10.40
C TYR A 89 10.32 -4.91 8.89
N SER A 90 11.29 -4.38 8.16
CA SER A 90 11.35 -4.48 6.69
C SER A 90 12.58 -5.28 6.26
N ALA A 91 12.40 -6.21 5.34
CA ALA A 91 13.51 -6.98 4.76
C ALA A 91 13.64 -6.60 3.29
N LEU A 92 14.82 -6.15 2.84
CA LEU A 92 15.09 -5.74 1.47
C LEU A 92 16.22 -6.59 0.86
N ASP A 93 16.03 -6.98 -0.40
CA ASP A 93 17.10 -7.45 -1.28
C ASP A 93 17.90 -6.21 -1.72
N ILE A 94 19.14 -6.09 -1.25
CA ILE A 94 19.98 -4.90 -1.44
C ILE A 94 20.37 -4.76 -2.91
N GLU A 95 20.73 -5.88 -3.55
CA GLU A 95 21.18 -5.89 -4.95
C GLU A 95 20.06 -5.41 -5.88
N ARG A 96 18.83 -5.83 -5.62
CA ARG A 96 17.67 -5.52 -6.46
C ARG A 96 16.83 -4.35 -5.96
N ARG A 97 17.18 -3.78 -4.81
CA ARG A 97 16.40 -2.74 -4.11
C ARG A 97 14.92 -3.11 -3.98
N LYS A 98 14.65 -4.38 -3.67
CA LYS A 98 13.28 -4.93 -3.62
C LYS A 98 12.90 -5.26 -2.18
N LEU A 99 11.76 -4.75 -1.71
CA LEU A 99 11.16 -5.18 -0.45
C LEU A 99 10.72 -6.66 -0.55
N ILE A 100 11.24 -7.48 0.36
CA ILE A 100 11.03 -8.93 0.45
C ILE A 100 10.00 -9.30 1.52
N SER A 101 9.94 -8.53 2.60
CA SER A 101 8.93 -8.74 3.63
C SER A 101 8.75 -7.47 4.44
N MET A 102 7.56 -7.29 4.99
CA MET A 102 7.29 -6.28 5.99
C MET A 102 6.37 -6.88 7.04
N ARG A 103 6.74 -6.77 8.31
CA ARG A 103 5.94 -7.23 9.45
C ARG A 103 5.80 -6.13 10.47
N VAL A 104 4.61 -6.04 11.07
CA VAL A 104 4.27 -5.04 12.07
C VAL A 104 3.92 -5.75 13.36
N TYR A 105 4.50 -5.31 14.47
CA TYR A 105 4.22 -5.82 15.81
C TYR A 105 3.86 -4.65 16.72
N PRO A 106 2.88 -4.78 17.63
CA PRO A 106 2.68 -3.79 18.68
C PRO A 106 3.94 -3.71 19.54
N ALA A 107 4.31 -2.52 19.99
CA ALA A 107 5.32 -2.38 21.01
C ALA A 107 4.84 -3.12 22.27
N ARG A 108 5.58 -4.14 22.70
CA ARG A 108 5.32 -4.76 24.00
C ARG A 108 5.80 -3.77 25.06
N ASN A 109 4.90 -3.24 25.87
CA ASN A 109 5.29 -2.67 27.15
C ASN A 109 5.76 -3.84 28.04
N SER A 110 7.03 -4.21 27.99
CA SER A 110 7.62 -5.15 28.95
C SER A 110 7.87 -4.44 30.28
N LEU A 111 6.79 -4.08 30.96
CA LEU A 111 6.75 -3.72 32.37
C LEU A 111 5.40 -4.21 32.91
N ILE A 112 5.33 -5.52 33.18
CA ILE A 112 4.44 -6.09 34.19
C ILE A 112 5.36 -6.77 35.19
#